data_AF-A0A367ILE3-F1
#
_entry.id   AF-A0A367ILE3-F1
#
_cell.length_a   1.000
_cell.length_b   1.000
_cell.length_c   1.000
_cell.angle_alpha   90.00
_cell.angle_beta   90.00
_cell.angle_gamma   90.00
#
_symmetry.space_group_name_H-M   'P 1'
#
loop_
_entity.id
_entity.type
_entity.pdbx_description
1 polymer ?
#
loop_
_entity_poly.entity_id
_entity_poly.type
_entity_poly.pdbx_seq_one_letter_code
_entity_poly.pdbx_strand_id
1 'polypeptide(L)'
;MAVSIIELVSRQVVSGVVRMVYAIIYSFLLGYGIEMGSELFGTIDQESVSAQGGAAACRDAIGSNTCRTIISKWFYFLTVPLFAVAYCIYLRARPARWPTMIFVAAAGFVTTYALACYTNAPSQVLQVVPAFVVGLLGNILSKTTGKMSLDAVILGIFYMVPGSLGLKAALGFFGQNGQGEFANQGAGFAL
;
A
#
# COMPACT_ATOMS: atom_id res chain seq x y z
N MET A 1 14.60 0.08 24.31
CA MET A 1 15.44 0.32 25.50
C MET A 1 16.89 0.60 25.14
N ALA A 2 17.59 -0.23 24.35
CA ALA A 2 19.00 0.02 24.02
C ALA A 2 19.24 1.38 23.36
N VAL A 3 18.48 1.76 22.33
CA VAL A 3 18.63 3.05 21.62
C VAL A 3 18.50 4.26 22.58
N SER A 4 17.50 4.23 23.47
CA SER A 4 17.25 5.28 24.47
C SER A 4 18.40 5.44 25.47
N ILE A 5 19.13 4.35 25.80
CA ILE A 5 20.29 4.39 26.71
C ILE A 5 21.50 5.04 26.03
N ILE A 6 21.72 4.78 24.74
CA ILE A 6 22.86 5.33 23.99
C ILE A 6 22.71 6.85 23.82
N GLU A 7 21.48 7.32 23.68
CA GLU A 7 21.14 8.75 23.61
C GLU A 7 21.29 9.47 24.94
N LEU A 8 20.95 8.80 26.06
CA LEU A 8 21.14 9.35 27.41
C LEU A 8 22.62 9.43 27.80
N VAL A 9 23.45 8.48 27.36
CA VAL A 9 24.89 8.44 27.65
C VAL A 9 25.67 9.46 26.82
N SER A 10 25.25 9.80 25.60
CA SER A 10 25.97 10.74 24.73
C SER A 10 25.78 12.23 25.09
N ARG A 11 24.94 12.56 26.09
CA ARG A 11 24.58 13.93 26.50
C ARG A 11 24.03 14.82 25.37
N GLN A 12 23.69 14.26 24.21
CA GLN A 12 23.08 14.98 23.09
C GLN A 12 21.58 14.70 23.09
N VAL A 13 20.79 15.63 23.66
CA VAL A 13 19.32 15.53 23.79
C VAL A 13 18.61 15.46 22.43
N VAL A 14 19.26 15.91 21.34
CA VAL A 14 18.80 15.70 19.97
C VAL A 14 19.63 14.57 19.36
N SER A 15 19.14 13.34 19.52
CA SER A 15 19.79 12.15 18.99
C SER A 15 19.82 12.12 17.46
N GLY A 16 20.98 11.77 16.89
CA GLY A 16 21.14 11.52 15.47
C GLY A 16 20.16 10.47 14.90
N VAL A 17 19.60 9.59 15.73
CA VAL A 17 18.57 8.62 15.34
C VAL A 17 17.27 9.33 14.96
N VAL A 18 16.86 10.34 15.72
CA VAL A 18 15.64 11.12 15.40
C VAL A 18 15.81 11.83 14.05
N ARG A 19 17.02 12.36 13.77
CA ARG A 19 17.34 12.98 12.48
C ARG A 19 17.34 11.97 11.33
N MET A 20 17.88 10.77 11.55
CA MET A 20 17.85 9.69 10.55
C MET A 20 16.43 9.21 10.28
N VAL A 21 15.62 8.97 11.31
CA VAL A 21 14.22 8.56 11.17
C VAL A 21 13.41 9.67 10.47
N TYR A 22 13.64 10.94 10.82
CA TYR A 22 13.01 12.07 10.14
C TYR A 22 13.39 12.12 8.65
N ALA A 23 14.67 11.96 8.32
CA ALA A 23 15.13 11.92 6.93
C ALA A 23 14.50 10.76 6.15
N ILE A 24 14.41 9.57 6.75
CA ILE A 24 13.78 8.40 6.13
C ILE A 24 12.30 8.66 5.84
N ILE A 25 11.54 9.13 6.83
CA ILE A 25 10.11 9.45 6.64
C ILE A 25 9.94 10.55 5.59
N TYR A 26 10.77 11.60 5.63
CA TYR A 26 10.71 12.70 4.69
C TYR A 26 11.01 12.25 3.25
N SER A 27 12.04 11.42 3.05
CA SER A 27 12.36 10.82 1.75
C SER A 27 11.24 9.91 1.24
N PHE A 28 10.62 9.09 2.11
CA PHE A 28 9.47 8.26 1.71
C PHE A 28 8.27 9.09 1.29
N LEU A 29 7.96 10.16 2.03
CA LEU A 29 6.87 11.06 1.69
C LEU A 29 7.14 11.83 0.40
N LEU A 30 8.39 12.28 0.18
CA LEU A 30 8.78 12.96 -1.07
C LEU A 30 8.74 12.03 -2.27
N GLY A 31 9.38 10.86 -2.20
CA GLY A 31 9.44 9.90 -3.32
C GLY A 31 8.03 9.46 -3.74
N TYR A 32 7.22 9.04 -2.77
CA TYR A 32 5.84 8.64 -3.03
C TYR A 32 4.95 9.81 -3.48
N GLY A 33 5.16 11.02 -2.94
CA GLY A 33 4.41 12.21 -3.30
C GLY A 33 4.67 12.68 -4.74
N ILE A 34 5.92 12.64 -5.20
CA ILE A 34 6.30 12.97 -6.57
C ILE A 34 5.72 11.93 -7.54
N GLU A 35 5.82 10.64 -7.21
CA GLU A 35 5.32 9.55 -8.05
C GLU A 35 3.79 9.58 -8.16
N MET A 36 3.07 9.80 -7.05
CA MET A 36 1.62 9.99 -7.09
C MET A 36 1.23 11.24 -7.87
N GLY A 37 1.99 12.33 -7.74
CA GLY A 37 1.73 13.60 -8.41
C GLY A 37 1.86 13.50 -9.94
N SER A 38 2.89 12.80 -10.44
CA SER A 38 3.09 12.62 -11.88
C SER A 38 2.01 11.74 -12.51
N GLU A 39 1.60 10.67 -11.84
CA GLU A 39 0.49 9.83 -12.31
C GLU A 39 -0.84 10.59 -12.30
N LEU A 40 -1.10 11.38 -11.25
CA LEU A 40 -2.31 12.19 -11.18
C LEU A 40 -2.34 13.25 -12.30
N PHE A 41 -1.21 13.90 -12.59
CA PHE A 41 -1.11 14.84 -13.69
C PHE A 41 -1.39 14.18 -15.05
N GLY A 42 -0.88 12.97 -15.28
CA GLY A 42 -1.17 12.18 -16.48
C GLY A 42 -2.64 11.78 -16.66
N THR A 43 -3.45 11.82 -15.60
CA THR A 43 -4.91 11.62 -15.71
C THR A 43 -5.67 12.89 -16.10
N ILE A 44 -5.09 14.07 -15.87
CA ILE A 44 -5.71 15.38 -16.17
C ILE A 44 -5.39 15.82 -17.60
N ASP A 45 -4.15 15.60 -18.05
CA ASP A 45 -3.73 15.89 -19.42
C ASP A 45 -3.19 14.63 -20.10
N GLN A 46 -4.01 14.04 -20.97
CA GLN A 46 -3.70 12.79 -21.68
C GLN A 46 -2.78 13.02 -22.89
N GLU A 47 -2.58 14.28 -23.32
CA GLU A 47 -1.88 14.59 -24.56
C GLU A 47 -0.35 14.47 -24.41
N SER A 48 0.19 14.71 -23.22
CA SER A 48 1.64 14.69 -22.96
C SER A 48 2.25 13.28 -22.71
N VAL A 49 1.42 12.27 -22.42
CA VAL A 49 1.86 10.86 -22.25
C VAL A 49 1.74 10.06 -23.56
N SER A 50 1.12 10.64 -24.59
CA SER A 50 0.93 10.01 -25.91
C SER A 50 2.19 10.01 -26.79
N ALA A 51 3.30 10.61 -26.32
CA ALA A 51 4.57 10.66 -27.05
C ALA A 51 5.52 9.47 -26.77
N GLN A 52 5.22 8.63 -25.78
CA GLN A 52 5.91 7.35 -25.59
C GLN A 52 5.11 6.26 -26.28
N GLY A 53 5.52 5.90 -27.51
CA GLY A 53 4.87 4.90 -28.36
C GLY A 53 4.78 3.50 -27.74
N GLY A 54 3.78 3.28 -26.88
CA GLY A 54 3.40 1.98 -26.37
C GLY A 54 2.43 1.28 -27.33
N ALA A 55 2.76 0.06 -27.75
CA ALA A 55 1.85 -0.79 -28.53
C ALA A 55 0.50 -0.95 -27.80
N ALA A 56 -0.62 -1.04 -28.53
CA ALA A 56 -1.97 -1.18 -27.96
C ALA A 56 -2.11 -2.34 -26.94
N ALA A 57 -1.32 -3.41 -27.12
CA ALA A 57 -1.23 -4.53 -26.20
C ALA A 57 -0.62 -4.16 -24.82
N CYS A 58 0.29 -3.17 -24.78
CA CYS A 58 0.85 -2.63 -23.53
C CYS A 58 -0.22 -1.82 -22.79
N ARG A 59 -1.02 -1.03 -23.52
CA ARG A 59 -2.14 -0.26 -22.96
C ARG A 59 -3.18 -1.14 -22.24
N ASP A 60 -3.47 -2.31 -22.80
CA ASP A 60 -4.34 -3.31 -22.17
C ASP A 60 -3.68 -4.08 -21.01
N ALA A 61 -2.34 -4.19 -21.01
CA ALA A 61 -1.60 -4.80 -19.92
C ALA A 61 -1.50 -3.88 -18.69
N ILE A 62 -1.38 -2.56 -18.88
CA ILE A 62 -1.47 -1.56 -17.80
C ILE A 62 -2.88 -1.58 -17.18
N GLY A 63 -3.90 -1.80 -18.01
CA GLY A 63 -5.29 -1.99 -17.59
C GLY A 63 -5.61 -3.37 -17.01
N SER A 64 -4.62 -4.25 -16.82
CA SER A 64 -4.78 -5.56 -16.18
C SER A 64 -4.92 -5.42 -14.65
N ASN A 65 -5.94 -4.66 -14.27
CA ASN A 65 -6.39 -4.50 -12.91
C ASN A 65 -6.93 -5.82 -12.37
N THR A 66 -7.04 -5.91 -11.05
CA THR A 66 -7.61 -7.05 -10.29
C THR A 66 -9.00 -7.48 -10.79
N CYS A 67 -9.67 -6.64 -11.58
CA CYS A 67 -10.95 -6.90 -12.21
C CYS A 67 -10.91 -7.86 -13.41
N ARG A 68 -9.78 -7.93 -14.15
CA ARG A 68 -9.59 -8.85 -15.30
C ARG A 68 -9.05 -10.20 -14.84
N THR A 69 -9.66 -10.77 -13.81
CA THR A 69 -9.23 -12.07 -13.28
C THR A 69 -10.06 -13.18 -13.90
N ILE A 70 -9.35 -14.19 -14.41
CA ILE A 70 -9.90 -15.48 -14.90
C ILE A 70 -10.43 -16.32 -13.72
N ILE A 71 -10.21 -15.85 -12.49
CA ILE A 71 -10.53 -16.51 -11.22
C ILE A 71 -11.94 -16.15 -10.75
N SER A 72 -12.68 -17.16 -10.29
CA SER A 72 -14.06 -16.97 -9.84
C SER A 72 -14.12 -16.11 -8.58
N LYS A 73 -15.17 -15.27 -8.48
CA LYS A 73 -15.45 -14.41 -7.31
C LYS A 73 -15.55 -15.22 -5.99
N TRP A 74 -15.92 -16.50 -6.08
CA TRP A 74 -15.97 -17.43 -4.96
C TRP A 74 -14.60 -17.69 -4.33
N PHE A 75 -13.52 -17.65 -5.11
CA PHE A 75 -12.18 -17.83 -4.59
C PHE A 75 -11.78 -16.70 -3.65
N TYR A 76 -12.13 -15.45 -3.98
CA TYR A 76 -11.89 -14.28 -3.11
C TYR A 76 -12.70 -14.34 -1.82
N PHE A 77 -13.96 -14.77 -1.89
CA PHE A 77 -14.81 -14.93 -0.71
C PHE A 77 -14.25 -15.96 0.28
N LEU A 78 -13.53 -16.98 -0.20
CA LEU A 78 -12.88 -17.98 0.65
C LEU A 78 -11.49 -17.54 1.13
N THR A 79 -10.64 -17.05 0.22
CA THR A 79 -9.23 -16.75 0.53
C THR A 79 -9.04 -15.51 1.40
N VAL A 80 -9.87 -14.48 1.25
CA VAL A 80 -9.79 -13.25 2.06
C VAL A 80 -10.00 -13.55 3.55
N PRO A 81 -11.09 -14.21 3.99
CA PRO A 81 -11.25 -14.56 5.40
C PRO A 81 -10.26 -15.62 5.88
N LEU A 82 -9.86 -16.57 5.03
CA LEU A 82 -8.85 -17.58 5.40
C LEU A 82 -7.50 -16.92 5.72
N PHE A 83 -7.04 -16.01 4.88
CA PHE A 83 -5.80 -15.25 5.10
C PHE A 83 -5.92 -14.35 6.34
N ALA A 84 -7.07 -13.70 6.52
CA ALA A 84 -7.33 -12.86 7.68
C ALA A 84 -7.28 -13.67 8.98
N VAL A 85 -7.88 -14.85 9.03
CA VAL A 85 -7.85 -15.75 10.19
C VAL A 85 -6.42 -16.27 10.44
N ALA A 86 -5.69 -16.66 9.40
CA ALA A 86 -4.30 -17.10 9.52
C ALA A 86 -3.41 -16.00 10.13
N TYR A 87 -3.60 -14.74 9.71
CA TYR A 87 -2.88 -13.61 10.30
C TYR A 87 -3.33 -13.30 11.73
N CYS A 88 -4.62 -13.43 12.05
CA CYS A 88 -5.09 -13.30 13.43
C CYS A 88 -4.45 -14.35 14.36
N ILE A 89 -4.23 -15.57 13.87
CA ILE A 89 -3.48 -16.63 14.58
C ILE A 89 -2.01 -16.25 14.73
N TYR A 90 -1.37 -15.78 13.67
CA TYR A 90 0.03 -15.33 13.69
C TYR A 90 0.27 -14.20 14.70
N LEU A 91 -0.63 -13.22 14.73
CA LEU A 91 -0.58 -12.08 15.66
C LEU A 91 -1.00 -12.46 17.10
N ARG A 92 -1.37 -13.73 17.37
CA ARG A 92 -1.95 -14.19 18.65
C ARG A 92 -3.05 -13.24 19.16
N ALA A 93 -3.89 -12.76 18.25
CA ALA A 93 -4.94 -11.81 18.59
C ALA A 93 -6.05 -12.49 19.38
N ARG A 94 -6.67 -11.79 20.34
CA ARG A 94 -7.79 -12.32 21.13
C ARG A 94 -8.96 -12.67 20.18
N PRO A 95 -9.53 -13.89 20.24
CA PRO A 95 -10.55 -14.34 19.29
C PRO A 95 -11.81 -13.46 19.26
N ALA A 96 -12.17 -12.83 20.38
CA ALA A 96 -13.28 -11.88 20.45
C ALA A 96 -13.07 -10.61 19.60
N ARG A 97 -11.84 -10.31 19.16
CA ARG A 97 -11.49 -9.13 18.34
C ARG A 97 -11.28 -9.46 16.87
N TRP A 98 -11.30 -10.74 16.50
CA TRP A 98 -11.14 -11.17 15.11
C TRP A 98 -12.17 -10.55 14.17
N PRO A 99 -13.48 -10.45 14.51
CA PRO A 99 -14.47 -9.88 13.59
C PRO A 99 -14.16 -8.42 13.21
N THR A 100 -13.70 -7.61 14.17
CA THR A 100 -13.35 -6.20 13.92
C THR A 100 -12.10 -6.07 13.05
N MET A 101 -11.09 -6.92 13.24
CA MET A 101 -9.89 -6.94 12.39
C MET A 101 -10.23 -7.38 10.96
N ILE A 102 -11.00 -8.46 10.82
CA ILE A 102 -11.41 -9.00 9.52
C ILE A 102 -12.24 -7.97 8.76
N PHE A 103 -13.15 -7.26 9.43
CA PHE A 103 -13.97 -6.23 8.81
C PHE A 103 -13.13 -5.08 8.22
N VAL A 104 -12.15 -4.58 8.98
CA VAL A 104 -11.26 -3.50 8.52
C VAL A 104 -10.42 -3.96 7.33
N ALA A 105 -9.88 -5.18 7.38
CA ALA A 105 -9.10 -5.74 6.27
C ALA A 105 -9.98 -5.96 5.01
N ALA A 106 -11.20 -6.45 5.18
CA ALA A 106 -12.17 -6.62 4.09
C ALA A 106 -12.55 -5.28 3.46
N ALA A 107 -12.77 -4.23 4.27
CA ALA A 107 -13.04 -2.89 3.76
C ALA A 107 -11.89 -2.35 2.90
N GLY A 108 -10.64 -2.59 3.32
CA GLY A 108 -9.45 -2.29 2.51
C GLY A 108 -9.48 -3.02 1.16
N PHE A 109 -9.67 -4.34 1.18
CA PHE A 109 -9.74 -5.16 -0.03
C PHE A 109 -10.87 -4.74 -0.97
N VAL A 110 -12.08 -4.50 -0.44
CA VAL A 110 -13.24 -4.08 -1.23
C VAL A 110 -12.99 -2.72 -1.88
N THR A 111 -12.35 -1.79 -1.17
CA THR A 111 -11.99 -0.48 -1.74
C THR A 111 -11.00 -0.65 -2.88
N THR A 112 -9.96 -1.47 -2.70
CA THR A 112 -9.00 -1.79 -3.77
C THR A 112 -9.70 -2.45 -4.96
N TYR A 113 -10.56 -3.43 -4.72
CA TYR A 113 -11.30 -4.15 -5.76
C TYR A 113 -12.25 -3.22 -6.54
N ALA A 114 -12.98 -2.37 -5.84
CA ALA A 114 -13.88 -1.39 -6.46
C ALA A 114 -13.11 -0.38 -7.31
N LEU A 115 -11.99 0.16 -6.80
CA LEU A 115 -11.17 1.11 -7.55
C LEU A 115 -10.55 0.48 -8.79
N ALA A 116 -10.11 -0.77 -8.68
CA ALA A 116 -9.53 -1.51 -9.80
C ALA A 116 -10.58 -1.86 -10.88
N CYS A 117 -11.85 -2.07 -10.51
CA CYS A 117 -12.93 -2.40 -11.44
C CYS A 117 -13.65 -1.19 -12.05
N TYR A 118 -13.92 -0.15 -11.25
CA TYR A 118 -14.82 0.93 -11.65
C TYR A 118 -14.10 2.12 -12.27
N THR A 119 -12.85 2.40 -11.89
CA THR A 119 -12.21 3.67 -12.26
C THR A 119 -10.97 3.53 -13.13
N ASN A 120 -10.54 2.31 -13.49
CA ASN A 120 -9.26 2.06 -14.19
C ASN A 120 -8.13 2.95 -13.66
N ALA A 121 -8.09 3.13 -12.33
CA ALA A 121 -7.23 4.12 -11.71
C ALA A 121 -5.75 3.68 -11.80
N PRO A 122 -4.82 4.64 -11.83
CA PRO A 122 -3.41 4.34 -11.88
C PRO A 122 -2.93 3.71 -10.56
N SER A 123 -1.83 2.97 -10.63
CA SER A 123 -1.53 1.94 -9.65
C SER A 123 -1.08 2.47 -8.28
N GLN A 124 -0.80 3.77 -8.18
CA GLN A 124 -0.37 4.46 -6.97
C GLN A 124 -1.62 4.92 -6.21
N VAL A 125 -2.66 5.35 -6.93
CA VAL A 125 -3.99 5.67 -6.37
C VAL A 125 -4.64 4.43 -5.74
N LEU A 126 -4.43 3.24 -6.33
CA LEU A 126 -4.87 1.95 -5.78
C LEU A 126 -4.21 1.59 -4.43
N GLN A 127 -3.17 2.28 -4.01
CA GLN A 127 -2.53 2.09 -2.70
C GLN A 127 -2.95 3.15 -1.70
N VAL A 128 -3.05 4.42 -2.12
CA VAL A 128 -3.43 5.53 -1.22
C VAL A 128 -4.87 5.43 -0.75
N VAL A 129 -5.81 5.23 -1.69
CA VAL A 129 -7.24 5.31 -1.36
C VAL A 129 -7.65 4.21 -0.38
N PRO A 130 -7.25 2.94 -0.58
CA PRO A 130 -7.55 1.88 0.39
C PRO A 130 -6.84 2.10 1.74
N ALA A 131 -5.60 2.60 1.75
CA ALA A 131 -4.89 2.93 2.98
C ALA A 131 -5.59 4.06 3.78
N PHE A 132 -6.10 5.08 3.08
CA PHE A 132 -6.90 6.14 3.66
C PHE A 132 -8.20 5.61 4.28
N VAL A 133 -8.92 4.71 3.57
CA VAL A 133 -10.15 4.09 4.11
C VAL A 133 -9.86 3.27 5.37
N VAL A 134 -8.81 2.45 5.35
CA VAL A 134 -8.39 1.67 6.53
C VAL A 134 -8.01 2.58 7.70
N GLY A 135 -7.26 3.67 7.44
CA GLY A 135 -6.89 4.66 8.46
C GLY A 135 -8.09 5.40 9.03
N LEU A 136 -9.04 5.81 8.18
CA LEU A 136 -10.28 6.46 8.59
C LEU A 136 -11.14 5.54 9.46
N LEU A 137 -11.32 4.28 9.04
CA LEU A 137 -12.01 3.26 9.83
C LEU A 137 -11.30 3.01 11.17
N GLY A 138 -9.97 2.97 11.19
CA GLY A 138 -9.19 2.89 12.42
C GLY A 138 -9.46 4.05 13.38
N ASN A 139 -9.55 5.28 12.87
CA ASN A 139 -9.86 6.46 13.68
C ASN A 139 -11.31 6.43 14.21
N ILE A 140 -12.26 6.04 13.35
CA ILE A 140 -13.67 5.87 13.75
C ILE A 140 -13.79 4.80 14.84
N LEU A 141 -13.14 3.65 14.67
CA LEU A 141 -13.14 2.56 15.66
C LEU A 141 -12.48 2.96 16.98
N SER A 142 -11.44 3.81 16.93
CA SER A 142 -10.81 4.39 18.12
C SER A 142 -11.82 5.22 18.92
N LYS A 143 -12.58 6.07 18.23
CA LYS A 143 -13.59 6.93 18.86
C LYS A 143 -14.79 6.16 19.41
N THR A 144 -15.27 5.13 18.71
CA THR A 144 -16.45 4.36 19.15
C THR A 144 -16.14 3.36 20.25
N THR A 145 -14.95 2.75 20.22
CA THR A 145 -14.58 1.70 21.20
C THR A 145 -13.87 2.28 22.44
N GLY A 146 -13.36 3.52 22.35
CA GLY A 146 -12.57 4.15 23.44
C GLY A 146 -11.26 3.42 23.75
N LYS A 147 -10.81 2.55 22.83
CA LYS A 147 -9.60 1.72 22.95
C LYS A 147 -8.68 2.02 21.77
N MET A 148 -7.38 1.83 22.00
CA MET A 148 -6.37 1.93 20.94
C MET A 148 -6.74 0.98 19.80
N SER A 149 -7.03 1.51 18.60
CA SER A 149 -7.52 0.74 17.44
C SER A 149 -6.39 0.24 16.53
N LEU A 150 -5.13 0.50 16.89
CA LEU A 150 -3.96 0.09 16.11
C LEU A 150 -3.91 -1.44 15.92
N ASP A 151 -4.39 -2.20 16.89
CA ASP A 151 -4.55 -3.64 16.77
C ASP A 151 -5.51 -4.00 15.63
N ALA A 152 -6.65 -3.31 15.50
CA ALA A 152 -7.64 -3.60 14.46
C ALA A 152 -7.16 -3.29 13.04
N VAL A 153 -6.37 -2.23 12.84
CA VAL A 153 -5.89 -1.82 11.50
C VAL A 153 -4.63 -2.55 11.04
N ILE A 154 -3.84 -3.15 11.94
CA ILE A 154 -2.56 -3.79 11.59
C ILE A 154 -2.73 -4.89 10.53
N LEU A 155 -3.85 -5.63 10.59
CA LEU A 155 -4.17 -6.66 9.61
C LEU A 155 -4.38 -6.07 8.21
N GLY A 156 -5.10 -4.96 8.11
CA GLY A 156 -5.32 -4.26 6.84
C GLY A 156 -4.02 -3.72 6.24
N ILE A 157 -3.10 -3.23 7.09
CA ILE A 157 -1.78 -2.75 6.66
C ILE A 157 -0.95 -3.92 6.09
N PHE A 158 -0.88 -5.04 6.80
CA PHE A 158 -0.14 -6.22 6.32
C PHE A 158 -0.76 -6.88 5.11
N TYR A 159 -2.05 -6.69 4.86
CA TYR A 159 -2.66 -7.17 3.63
C TYR A 159 -2.21 -6.34 2.41
N MET A 160 -1.98 -5.04 2.60
CA MET A 160 -1.70 -4.10 1.51
C MET A 160 -0.21 -3.97 1.20
N VAL A 161 0.62 -3.76 2.21
CA VAL A 161 2.04 -3.36 2.07
C VAL A 161 2.94 -4.43 1.41
N PRO A 162 2.88 -5.72 1.78
CA PRO A 162 3.73 -6.76 1.19
C PRO A 162 3.41 -6.97 -0.29
N GLY A 163 2.13 -6.86 -0.66
CA GLY A 163 1.66 -7.06 -2.02
C GLY A 163 1.91 -5.86 -2.93
N SER A 164 1.88 -4.64 -2.40
CA SER A 164 1.86 -3.43 -3.23
C SER A 164 3.26 -2.84 -3.51
N LEU A 165 4.18 -2.90 -2.55
CA LEU A 165 5.52 -2.31 -2.69
C LEU A 165 6.58 -3.38 -3.01
N GLY A 166 6.57 -4.48 -2.25
CA GLY A 166 7.57 -5.54 -2.39
C GLY A 166 7.52 -6.25 -3.74
N LEU A 167 6.32 -6.64 -4.18
CA LEU A 167 6.14 -7.31 -5.47
C LEU A 167 6.41 -6.37 -6.65
N LYS A 168 5.97 -5.12 -6.59
CA LYS A 168 6.22 -4.15 -7.67
C LYS A 168 7.71 -3.82 -7.80
N ALA A 169 8.41 -3.60 -6.68
CA ALA A 169 9.86 -3.39 -6.69
C ALA A 169 10.62 -4.61 -7.25
N ALA A 170 10.24 -5.83 -6.83
CA ALA A 170 10.85 -7.05 -7.35
C ALA A 170 10.57 -7.24 -8.85
N LEU A 171 9.33 -7.04 -9.30
CA LEU A 171 8.96 -7.15 -10.71
C LEU A 171 9.64 -6.09 -11.57
N GLY A 172 9.81 -4.85 -11.08
CA GLY A 172 10.59 -3.81 -11.75
C GLY A 172 12.07 -4.16 -11.87
N PHE A 173 12.64 -4.82 -10.85
CA PHE A 173 14.04 -5.27 -10.86
C PHE A 173 14.28 -6.46 -11.80
N PHE A 174 13.40 -7.47 -11.77
CA PHE A 174 13.53 -8.69 -12.59
C PHE A 174 12.93 -8.56 -14.00
N GLY A 175 12.09 -7.55 -14.26
CA GLY A 175 11.46 -7.27 -15.56
C GLY A 175 12.34 -6.48 -16.52
N GLN A 176 13.66 -6.54 -16.38
CA GLN A 176 14.70 -5.69 -16.98
C GLN A 176 14.87 -5.80 -18.53
N ASN A 177 13.79 -5.98 -19.28
CA ASN A 177 13.81 -5.82 -20.74
C ASN A 177 13.43 -4.37 -21.12
N GLY A 178 14.28 -3.41 -20.73
CA GLY A 178 14.52 -2.10 -21.38
C GLY A 178 13.39 -1.12 -21.75
N GLN A 179 12.10 -1.47 -21.65
CA GLN A 179 10.98 -0.64 -22.12
C GLN A 179 9.70 -0.80 -21.27
N GLY A 180 9.77 -1.47 -20.12
CA GLY A 180 8.60 -1.72 -19.27
C GLY A 180 8.31 -0.60 -18.27
N GLU A 181 7.05 -0.18 -18.18
CA GLU A 181 6.53 0.82 -17.23
C GLU A 181 6.85 0.52 -15.75
N PHE A 182 7.15 -0.73 -15.41
CA PHE A 182 7.54 -1.15 -14.07
C PHE A 182 8.99 -0.82 -13.70
N ALA A 183 9.85 -0.51 -14.67
CA ALA A 183 11.22 -0.07 -14.42
C ALA A 183 11.27 1.31 -13.72
N ASN A 184 10.28 2.16 -13.98
CA ASN A 184 10.23 3.51 -13.43
C ASN A 184 9.60 3.57 -12.02
N GLN A 185 8.79 2.57 -11.65
CA GLN A 185 8.17 2.48 -10.32
C GLN A 185 9.17 2.08 -9.21
N GLY A 186 10.28 1.42 -9.57
CA GLY A 186 11.41 1.19 -8.65
C GLY A 186 12.43 2.34 -8.62
N ALA A 187 12.55 3.08 -9.72
CA ALA A 187 13.47 4.21 -9.85
C ALA A 187 13.05 5.44 -9.02
N GLY A 188 11.76 5.61 -8.73
CA GLY A 188 11.25 6.67 -7.85
C GLY A 188 11.69 6.56 -6.38
N PHE A 189 12.19 5.39 -5.95
CA PHE A 189 12.78 5.19 -4.61
C PHE A 189 14.29 5.43 -4.58
N ALA A 190 14.94 5.54 -5.75
CA ALA A 190 16.38 5.73 -5.89
C ALA A 190 16.78 7.17 -6.26
N LEU A 191 15.81 8.07 -6.41
CA LEU A 191 15.98 9.52 -6.51
C LEU A 191 15.49 10.21 -5.24
#